data_AF-A0A085WNB9-F1
#
_entry.id   AF-A0A085WNB9-F1
#
_cell.length_a   1.000
_cell.length_b   1.000
_cell.length_c   1.000
_cell.angle_alpha   90.00
_cell.angle_beta   90.00
_cell.angle_gamma   90.00
#
_symmetry.space_group_name_H-M   'P 1'
#
loop_
_entity.id
_entity.type
_entity.pdbx_description
1 polymer ?
#
loop_
_entity_poly.entity_id
_entity_poly.type
_entity_poly.pdbx_seq_one_letter_code
_entity_poly.pdbx_strand_id
1 'polypeptide(L)'
;MASRTLSLAYVVGTAFLLGTVGSGYVVARDADVLALRLPTRVLAPTKHTIETPRDAVEHFQCNRCHAVPGLEPVSAPLAENCVTCHQAITAGRLDLWYQEAHVEKWKQHLTHLVRTPDLGSLGQRVKRSWLIGWLQAPHAVRPLYGATMPKLKMSPREAELIADFLAVTEEESGEPPRGNAAAGRALYEKSQCATCHYRGDSPLASLRYGSPEFLSPSARRRAPDLKYVRSRMSLSQLRSWLVEPQRILPDTEMPSFSFTPQQVEDLVTFLSEPLPETGAVPRPAYKPRLLGREVHYPEVAEKLSRHLCFHCHSDRNRPGDQGPGNTGGFGYSGVSLDLATREGILRGVKRDGQFRGFPDRLEDGTPRLIASLLARHVELDGHYGSAVMGMPLGFPPIPDEEIDLISTWIEQGAPE
;
A
#
# COMPACT_ATOMS: atom_id res chain seq x y z
N MET A 1 63.28 13.63 -10.18
CA MET A 1 61.91 13.36 -10.66
C MET A 1 61.18 12.63 -9.55
N ALA A 2 60.34 13.35 -8.80
CA ALA A 2 59.73 12.86 -7.57
C ALA A 2 58.32 12.32 -7.86
N SER A 3 58.12 11.03 -7.57
CA SER A 3 56.82 10.38 -7.53
C SER A 3 56.00 10.94 -6.36
N ARG A 4 54.79 11.43 -6.65
CA ARG A 4 53.77 11.67 -5.63
C ARG A 4 52.55 10.79 -5.94
N THR A 5 52.45 9.71 -5.19
CA THR A 5 51.22 8.99 -4.92
C THR A 5 50.28 9.90 -4.13
N LEU A 6 49.06 10.09 -4.61
CA LEU A 6 47.97 10.71 -3.84
C LEU A 6 47.13 9.60 -3.22
N SER A 7 47.08 9.61 -1.88
CA SER A 7 46.38 8.67 -1.03
C SER A 7 44.86 8.90 -1.09
N LEU A 8 44.11 7.79 -1.08
CA LEU A 8 42.66 7.74 -0.96
C LEU A 8 42.27 8.21 0.45
N ALA A 9 41.70 9.41 0.58
CA ALA A 9 41.04 9.85 1.81
C ALA A 9 39.78 10.67 1.47
N TYR A 10 38.64 10.13 1.89
CA TYR A 10 37.42 10.84 2.33
C TYR A 10 37.03 12.12 1.56
N VAL A 11 36.07 11.97 0.64
CA VAL A 11 35.11 13.06 0.33
C VAL A 11 33.72 12.54 0.65
N VAL A 12 33.31 12.76 1.90
CA VAL A 12 31.89 12.86 2.29
C VAL A 12 31.49 14.30 1.99
N GLY A 13 30.50 14.54 1.13
CA GLY A 13 29.92 15.86 1.00
C GLY A 13 29.24 16.17 -0.34
N THR A 14 27.90 16.16 -0.30
CA THR A 14 27.01 17.14 -0.96
C THR A 14 27.05 17.26 -2.49
N ALA A 15 26.11 16.60 -3.16
CA ALA A 15 25.61 17.07 -4.45
C ALA A 15 24.41 18.01 -4.19
N PHE A 16 24.65 19.32 -4.20
CA PHE A 16 23.60 20.34 -4.28
C PHE A 16 23.37 20.69 -5.74
N LEU A 17 22.16 20.46 -6.26
CA LEU A 17 21.72 21.10 -7.51
C LEU A 17 21.25 22.52 -7.15
N LEU A 18 22.14 23.49 -7.33
CA LEU A 18 21.82 24.92 -7.25
C LEU A 18 21.29 25.38 -8.61
N GLY A 19 19.97 25.50 -8.74
CA GLY A 19 19.35 26.26 -9.82
C GLY A 19 19.19 27.72 -9.41
N THR A 20 19.83 28.65 -10.11
CA THR A 20 19.70 30.09 -9.84
C THR A 20 18.65 30.73 -10.74
N VAL A 21 17.45 31.00 -10.21
CA VAL A 21 16.61 32.12 -10.66
C VAL A 21 15.84 32.66 -9.45
N GLY A 22 16.19 33.86 -8.97
CA GLY A 22 15.35 34.67 -8.07
C GLY A 22 15.28 34.24 -6.61
N SER A 23 16.02 34.94 -5.75
CA SER A 23 15.74 35.23 -4.33
C SER A 23 14.82 34.28 -3.55
N GLY A 24 15.21 33.01 -3.40
CA GLY A 24 14.51 32.07 -2.52
C GLY A 24 15.17 30.71 -2.57
N TYR A 25 15.76 30.27 -1.45
CA TYR A 25 16.24 28.89 -1.32
C TYR A 25 15.03 27.98 -1.11
N VAL A 26 14.55 27.32 -2.17
CA VAL A 26 13.68 26.16 -2.03
C VAL A 26 14.58 24.94 -1.88
N VAL A 27 14.75 24.47 -0.64
CA VAL A 27 15.35 23.17 -0.38
C VAL A 27 14.30 22.12 -0.72
N ALA A 28 14.26 21.68 -1.98
CA ALA A 28 13.58 20.44 -2.33
C ALA A 28 14.37 19.30 -1.70
N ARG A 29 13.87 18.73 -0.61
CA ARG A 29 14.39 17.47 -0.07
C ARG A 29 13.94 16.35 -1.00
N ASP A 30 14.56 16.23 -2.17
CA ASP A 30 14.44 15.02 -2.96
C ASP A 30 15.15 13.91 -2.18
N ALA A 31 14.35 13.09 -1.49
CA ALA A 31 14.78 11.78 -0.99
C ALA A 31 15.33 10.88 -2.14
N ASP A 32 15.21 11.33 -3.39
CA ASP A 32 15.48 10.62 -4.63
C ASP A 32 16.94 10.66 -5.10
N VAL A 33 17.83 11.47 -4.52
CA VAL A 33 19.24 11.56 -4.96
C VAL A 33 20.14 10.47 -4.32
N LEU A 34 19.65 9.74 -3.31
CA LEU A 34 20.44 8.70 -2.62
C LEU A 34 20.30 7.29 -3.23
N ALA A 35 19.46 7.09 -4.24
CA ALA A 35 19.17 5.77 -4.82
C ALA A 35 20.26 5.24 -5.79
N LEU A 36 21.35 5.98 -6.02
CA LEU A 36 22.50 5.53 -6.82
C LEU A 36 23.64 4.92 -6.00
N ARG A 37 23.46 4.71 -4.68
CA ARG A 37 24.44 3.98 -3.87
C ARG A 37 24.37 2.50 -4.19
N LEU A 38 25.45 1.97 -4.76
CA LEU A 38 25.71 0.52 -4.87
C LEU A 38 25.44 -0.15 -3.50
N PRO A 39 24.73 -1.28 -3.46
CA PRO A 39 24.17 -1.82 -2.22
C PRO A 39 25.30 -2.31 -1.30
N THR A 40 25.35 -1.83 -0.06
CA THR A 40 26.30 -2.35 0.95
C THR A 40 25.68 -3.20 2.03
N ARG A 41 24.35 -3.40 2.06
CA ARG A 41 23.71 -4.50 2.79
C ARG A 41 22.21 -4.58 2.50
N VAL A 42 21.73 -5.80 2.32
CA VAL A 42 20.30 -6.16 2.35
C VAL A 42 19.81 -5.86 3.78
N LEU A 43 18.69 -5.14 3.92
CA LEU A 43 17.94 -5.10 5.17
C LEU A 43 17.15 -6.41 5.31
N ALA A 44 17.88 -7.52 5.28
CA ALA A 44 17.35 -8.79 5.74
C ALA A 44 17.19 -8.64 7.26
N PRO A 45 16.10 -9.13 7.87
CA PRO A 45 15.97 -9.12 9.31
C PRO A 45 17.24 -9.75 9.92
N THR A 46 18.10 -8.92 10.51
CA THR A 46 19.37 -9.40 11.09
C THR A 46 19.12 -10.10 12.44
N LYS A 47 17.90 -10.00 12.95
CA LYS A 47 17.36 -10.72 14.10
C LYS A 47 16.02 -11.39 13.74
N HIS A 48 15.88 -12.64 14.18
CA HIS A 48 14.63 -13.40 14.09
C HIS A 48 13.72 -13.22 15.31
N THR A 49 14.21 -12.60 16.39
CA THR A 49 13.44 -12.30 17.60
C THR A 49 13.03 -10.83 17.60
N ILE A 50 11.73 -10.56 17.81
CA ILE A 50 11.17 -9.22 17.88
C ILE A 50 11.09 -8.82 19.36
N GLU A 51 12.05 -8.03 19.82
CA GLU A 51 12.15 -7.61 21.23
C GLU A 51 11.90 -6.11 21.41
N THR A 52 12.27 -5.32 20.41
CA THR A 52 12.17 -3.86 20.45
C THR A 52 11.22 -3.30 19.38
N PRO A 53 10.73 -2.06 19.55
CA PRO A 53 9.97 -1.34 18.52
C PRO A 53 10.67 -1.31 17.15
N ARG A 54 11.99 -1.13 17.15
CA ARG A 54 12.80 -1.15 15.92
C ARG A 54 12.81 -2.53 15.26
N ASP A 55 13.00 -3.60 16.05
CA ASP A 55 13.01 -4.97 15.51
C ASP A 55 11.69 -5.28 14.81
N ALA A 56 10.55 -4.81 15.33
CA ALA A 56 9.25 -5.01 14.69
C ALA A 56 9.20 -4.32 13.31
N VAL A 57 9.55 -3.05 13.23
CA VAL A 57 9.53 -2.29 11.96
C VAL A 57 10.49 -2.88 10.92
N GLU A 58 11.67 -3.35 11.35
CA GLU A 58 12.64 -4.03 10.48
C GLU A 58 12.17 -5.42 10.06
N HIS A 59 11.62 -6.22 10.98
CA HIS A 59 11.09 -7.56 10.70
C HIS A 59 9.93 -7.53 9.71
N PHE A 60 9.03 -6.56 9.85
CA PHE A 60 7.93 -6.34 8.91
C PHE A 60 8.30 -5.48 7.71
N GLN A 61 9.57 -5.05 7.63
CA GLN A 61 10.16 -4.37 6.48
C GLN A 61 9.35 -3.16 6.02
N CYS A 62 8.88 -2.33 6.96
CA CYS A 62 7.98 -1.21 6.66
C CYS A 62 8.58 -0.21 5.66
N ASN A 63 9.90 -0.04 5.66
CA ASN A 63 10.63 0.86 4.77
C ASN A 63 10.72 0.41 3.30
N ARG A 64 10.14 -0.75 2.95
CA ARG A 64 9.96 -1.19 1.56
C ARG A 64 8.85 -0.44 0.82
N CYS A 65 7.89 0.08 1.57
CA CYS A 65 6.74 0.81 1.04
C CYS A 65 6.61 2.22 1.63
N HIS A 66 7.22 2.47 2.79
CA HIS A 66 7.09 3.71 3.55
C HIS A 66 8.41 4.44 3.73
N ALA A 67 8.33 5.75 3.94
CA ALA A 67 9.42 6.52 4.51
C ALA A 67 9.26 6.44 6.03
N VAL A 68 10.27 5.90 6.69
CA VAL A 68 10.20 5.58 8.13
C VAL A 68 11.32 6.33 8.86
N PRO A 69 11.02 7.46 9.52
CA PRO A 69 12.04 8.20 10.26
C PRO A 69 12.70 7.33 11.33
N GLY A 70 14.02 7.45 11.47
CA GLY A 70 14.80 6.68 12.42
C GLY A 70 15.26 5.31 11.92
N LEU A 71 14.90 4.88 10.70
CA LEU A 71 15.57 3.79 10.01
C LEU A 71 16.58 4.35 9.01
N GLU A 72 17.79 3.77 8.95
CA GLU A 72 18.81 4.12 7.97
C GLU A 72 19.23 2.88 7.16
N PRO A 73 19.22 2.93 5.81
CA PRO A 73 18.63 4.00 5.00
C PRO A 73 17.10 4.10 5.23
N VAL A 74 16.57 5.33 5.19
CA VAL A 74 15.12 5.61 5.40
C VAL A 74 14.23 4.82 4.43
N SER A 75 14.76 4.47 3.25
CA SER A 75 14.13 3.64 2.23
C SER A 75 14.94 2.36 1.99
N ALA A 76 14.25 1.24 1.76
CA ALA A 76 14.90 0.00 1.32
C ALA A 76 15.64 0.20 -0.02
N PRO A 77 16.64 -0.65 -0.36
CA PRO A 77 17.30 -0.62 -1.66
C PRO A 77 16.31 -0.69 -2.83
N LEU A 78 16.69 -0.17 -4.01
CA LEU A 78 15.83 -0.14 -5.20
C LEU A 78 15.22 -1.52 -5.55
N ALA A 79 15.99 -2.59 -5.36
CA ALA A 79 15.55 -3.97 -5.62
C ALA A 79 14.49 -4.49 -4.62
N GLU A 80 14.35 -3.82 -3.48
CA GLU A 80 13.48 -4.21 -2.36
C GLU A 80 12.35 -3.19 -2.12
N ASN A 81 12.42 -2.01 -2.75
CA ASN A 81 11.47 -0.92 -2.56
C ASN A 81 10.53 -0.78 -3.77
N CYS A 82 9.26 -1.11 -3.57
CA CYS A 82 8.24 -1.08 -4.62
C CYS A 82 8.06 0.34 -5.18
N VAL A 83 8.07 1.34 -4.31
CA VAL A 83 7.80 2.72 -4.70
C VAL A 83 8.98 3.33 -5.43
N THR A 84 10.19 3.15 -4.93
CA THR A 84 11.40 3.68 -5.58
C THR A 84 11.59 3.07 -6.97
N CYS A 85 11.28 1.78 -7.15
CA CYS A 85 11.30 1.16 -8.48
C CYS A 85 10.27 1.79 -9.42
N HIS A 86 9.02 1.99 -8.97
CA HIS A 86 7.99 2.63 -9.79
C HIS A 86 8.34 4.08 -10.15
N GLN A 87 8.93 4.83 -9.22
CA GLN A 87 9.44 6.18 -9.45
C GLN A 87 10.60 6.18 -10.46
N ALA A 88 11.54 5.24 -10.35
CA ALA A 88 12.65 5.10 -11.29
C ALA A 88 12.17 4.79 -12.71
N ILE A 89 11.17 3.91 -12.87
CA ILE A 89 10.54 3.62 -14.16
C ILE A 89 9.88 4.89 -14.71
N THR A 90 9.04 5.55 -13.91
CA THR A 90 8.32 6.76 -14.33
C THR A 90 9.26 7.88 -14.75
N ALA A 91 10.40 8.01 -14.07
CA ALA A 91 11.42 8.99 -14.37
C ALA A 91 12.40 8.60 -15.51
N GLY A 92 12.21 7.43 -16.16
CA GLY A 92 13.12 6.95 -17.22
C GLY A 92 14.52 6.57 -16.73
N ARG A 93 14.69 6.36 -15.42
CA ARG A 93 16.01 6.05 -14.82
C ARG A 93 16.45 4.61 -15.07
N LEU A 94 15.54 3.72 -15.47
CA LEU A 94 15.85 2.30 -15.74
C LEU A 94 16.27 2.02 -17.19
N ASP A 95 16.21 3.00 -18.07
CA ASP A 95 16.52 2.87 -19.51
C ASP A 95 17.99 2.47 -19.76
N LEU A 96 18.85 2.61 -18.74
CA LEU A 96 20.24 2.16 -18.75
C LEU A 96 20.41 0.65 -18.58
N TRP A 97 19.40 -0.04 -18.04
CA TRP A 97 19.45 -1.48 -17.71
C TRP A 97 18.42 -2.31 -18.47
N TYR A 98 17.40 -1.67 -19.04
CA TYR A 98 16.30 -2.33 -19.74
C TYR A 98 16.02 -1.66 -21.08
N GLN A 99 15.50 -2.43 -22.03
CA GLN A 99 15.08 -1.92 -23.34
C GLN A 99 13.95 -0.90 -23.18
N GLU A 100 14.08 0.27 -23.82
CA GLU A 100 13.14 1.39 -23.73
C GLU A 100 11.69 0.94 -24.01
N ALA A 101 11.47 0.11 -25.04
CA ALA A 101 10.15 -0.42 -25.38
C ALA A 101 9.50 -1.21 -24.23
N HIS A 102 10.29 -1.91 -23.40
CA HIS A 102 9.77 -2.60 -22.22
C HIS A 102 9.42 -1.61 -21.11
N VAL A 103 10.27 -0.61 -20.89
CA VAL A 103 10.03 0.43 -19.87
C VAL A 103 8.77 1.24 -20.21
N GLU A 104 8.58 1.62 -21.48
CA GLU A 104 7.38 2.31 -21.95
C GLU A 104 6.12 1.47 -21.77
N LYS A 105 6.18 0.16 -22.05
CA LYS A 105 5.07 -0.75 -21.76
C LYS A 105 4.77 -0.81 -20.26
N TRP A 106 5.78 -0.79 -19.39
CA TRP A 106 5.55 -0.77 -17.93
C TRP A 106 4.93 0.54 -17.47
N LYS A 107 5.43 1.70 -17.93
CA LYS A 107 4.91 3.03 -17.59
C LYS A 107 3.40 3.14 -17.78
N GLN A 108 2.85 2.52 -18.84
CA GLN A 108 1.41 2.52 -19.13
C GLN A 108 0.56 1.83 -18.06
N HIS A 109 1.15 0.96 -17.23
CA HIS A 109 0.44 0.17 -16.21
C HIS A 109 0.77 0.61 -14.77
N LEU A 110 1.73 1.53 -14.56
CA LEU A 110 2.11 2.03 -13.24
C LEU A 110 1.13 3.10 -12.72
N THR A 111 -0.01 2.65 -12.22
CA THR A 111 -1.08 3.52 -11.70
C THR A 111 -1.04 3.70 -10.18
N HIS A 112 -0.24 2.91 -9.48
CA HIS A 112 -0.19 2.78 -8.02
C HIS A 112 1.25 2.73 -7.50
N LEU A 113 1.43 2.90 -6.18
CA LEU A 113 2.75 2.90 -5.52
C LEU A 113 3.77 3.87 -6.15
N VAL A 114 3.31 5.01 -6.70
CA VAL A 114 4.18 6.04 -7.30
C VAL A 114 4.65 7.10 -6.29
N ARG A 115 4.18 7.00 -5.05
CA ARG A 115 4.53 7.92 -3.95
C ARG A 115 4.65 7.17 -2.64
N THR A 116 5.71 7.48 -1.90
CA THR A 116 6.03 6.86 -0.62
C THR A 116 5.21 7.54 0.48
N PRO A 117 4.36 6.82 1.24
CA PRO A 117 3.71 7.40 2.40
C PRO A 117 4.73 7.58 3.53
N ASP A 118 4.84 8.82 4.03
CA ASP A 118 5.64 9.15 5.19
C ASP A 118 4.89 8.83 6.50
N LEU A 119 5.56 8.09 7.38
CA LEU A 119 5.04 7.70 8.70
C LEU A 119 5.49 8.64 9.83
N GLY A 120 6.35 9.62 9.58
CA GLY A 120 6.90 10.52 10.59
C GLY A 120 5.87 11.36 11.34
N SER A 121 4.76 11.68 10.69
CA SER A 121 3.65 12.44 11.29
C SER A 121 2.46 11.56 11.68
N LEU A 122 2.63 10.23 11.74
CA LEU A 122 1.51 9.34 12.00
C LEU A 122 0.91 9.57 13.40
N GLY A 123 1.75 9.80 14.42
CA GLY A 123 1.31 10.09 15.79
C GLY A 123 0.43 11.34 15.93
N GLN A 124 0.47 12.27 14.97
CA GLN A 124 -0.37 13.47 14.96
C GLN A 124 -1.70 13.28 14.22
N ARG A 125 -1.96 12.09 13.67
CA ARG A 125 -3.06 11.85 12.73
C ARG A 125 -3.82 10.55 12.95
N VAL A 126 -3.42 9.75 13.93
CA VAL A 126 -4.13 8.52 14.28
C VAL A 126 -4.07 8.25 15.78
N LYS A 127 -5.10 7.60 16.31
CA LYS A 127 -5.10 6.99 17.64
C LYS A 127 -4.31 5.68 17.62
N ARG A 128 -3.67 5.37 18.75
CA ARG A 128 -2.93 4.11 18.93
C ARG A 128 -3.81 2.88 18.78
N SER A 129 -4.94 2.84 19.46
CA SER A 129 -5.94 1.76 19.38
C SER A 129 -6.37 1.48 17.94
N TRP A 130 -6.64 2.53 17.17
CA TRP A 130 -6.98 2.43 15.76
C TRP A 130 -5.84 1.84 14.93
N LEU A 131 -4.61 2.30 15.12
CA LEU A 131 -3.46 1.79 14.37
C LEU A 131 -3.23 0.31 14.64
N ILE A 132 -3.28 -0.12 15.90
CA ILE A 132 -3.08 -1.52 16.30
C ILE A 132 -4.15 -2.42 15.65
N GLY A 133 -5.42 -2.03 15.73
CA GLY A 133 -6.51 -2.78 15.09
C GLY A 133 -6.40 -2.80 13.57
N TRP A 134 -6.05 -1.66 12.96
CA TRP A 134 -5.88 -1.56 11.51
C TRP A 134 -4.69 -2.37 11.00
N LEU A 135 -3.57 -2.48 11.73
CA LEU A 135 -2.43 -3.31 11.32
C LEU A 135 -2.78 -4.82 11.29
N GLN A 136 -3.70 -5.27 12.14
CA GLN A 136 -4.17 -6.66 12.15
C GLN A 136 -5.20 -6.95 11.06
N ALA A 137 -6.00 -5.93 10.71
CA ALA A 137 -7.05 -6.02 9.70
C ALA A 137 -7.06 -4.79 8.76
N PRO A 138 -6.03 -4.66 7.88
CA PRO A 138 -5.85 -3.47 7.07
C PRO A 138 -6.90 -3.34 5.97
N HIS A 139 -7.82 -2.39 6.15
CA HIS A 139 -8.83 -2.04 5.15
C HIS A 139 -8.49 -0.75 4.40
N ALA A 140 -9.19 -0.52 3.28
CA ALA A 140 -9.00 0.66 2.46
C ALA A 140 -9.37 1.96 3.21
N VAL A 141 -8.35 2.77 3.52
CA VAL A 141 -8.53 4.14 4.05
C VAL A 141 -8.81 5.13 2.91
N ARG A 142 -8.22 4.90 1.73
CA ARG A 142 -8.34 5.74 0.54
C ARG A 142 -9.00 4.89 -0.56
N PRO A 143 -10.33 4.97 -0.73
CA PRO A 143 -11.06 4.03 -1.58
C PRO A 143 -10.58 3.98 -3.03
N LEU A 144 -10.06 5.10 -3.54
CA LEU A 144 -9.67 5.28 -4.94
C LEU A 144 -8.15 5.18 -5.18
N TYR A 145 -7.33 4.88 -4.16
CA TYR A 145 -5.87 4.82 -4.35
C TYR A 145 -5.41 3.53 -5.05
N GLY A 146 -6.26 2.49 -5.05
CA GLY A 146 -5.91 1.18 -5.59
C GLY A 146 -5.02 0.38 -4.65
N ALA A 147 -3.79 0.82 -4.35
CA ALA A 147 -2.94 0.08 -3.41
C ALA A 147 -3.42 0.22 -1.95
N THR A 148 -3.46 -0.89 -1.21
CA THR A 148 -3.74 -0.93 0.23
C THR A 148 -2.54 -1.51 0.98
N MET A 149 -2.50 -1.31 2.29
CA MET A 149 -1.53 -2.01 3.13
C MET A 149 -1.77 -3.52 3.01
N PRO A 150 -0.74 -4.33 2.78
CA PRO A 150 -0.88 -5.77 2.77
C PRO A 150 -1.17 -6.29 4.18
N LYS A 151 -1.88 -7.41 4.29
CA LYS A 151 -2.00 -8.10 5.57
C LYS A 151 -0.66 -8.71 5.94
N LEU A 152 -0.05 -8.20 7.01
CA LEU A 152 1.19 -8.73 7.57
C LEU A 152 0.91 -9.92 8.50
N LYS A 153 1.86 -10.85 8.66
CA LYS A 153 1.73 -11.94 9.64
C LYS A 153 2.18 -11.45 11.02
N MET A 154 1.31 -10.68 11.68
CA MET A 154 1.64 -9.93 12.88
C MET A 154 0.69 -10.27 14.04
N SER A 155 1.25 -10.40 15.23
CA SER A 155 0.54 -10.51 16.49
C SER A 155 0.14 -9.13 17.05
N PRO A 156 -0.84 -9.05 17.97
CA PRO A 156 -1.18 -7.78 18.62
C PRO A 156 0.00 -7.07 19.29
N ARG A 157 0.89 -7.84 19.93
CA ARG A 157 2.07 -7.29 20.59
C ARG A 157 3.06 -6.68 19.61
N GLU A 158 3.24 -7.29 18.45
CA GLU A 158 4.10 -6.75 17.40
C GLU A 158 3.51 -5.47 16.78
N ALA A 159 2.18 -5.38 16.68
CA ALA A 159 1.50 -4.16 16.25
C ALA A 159 1.69 -3.00 17.24
N GLU A 160 1.64 -3.29 18.56
CA GLU A 160 1.98 -2.32 19.61
C GLU A 160 3.41 -1.81 19.49
N LEU A 161 4.38 -2.70 19.22
CA LEU A 161 5.78 -2.33 19.02
C LEU A 161 5.96 -1.38 17.82
N ILE A 162 5.22 -1.59 16.73
CA ILE A 162 5.22 -0.64 15.60
C ILE A 162 4.61 0.70 16.01
N ALA A 163 3.50 0.69 16.76
CA ALA A 163 2.88 1.92 17.25
C ALA A 163 3.82 2.70 18.19
N ASP A 164 4.60 1.99 19.03
CA ASP A 164 5.64 2.58 19.89
C ASP A 164 6.75 3.22 19.06
N PHE A 165 7.23 2.52 18.03
CA PHE A 165 8.29 3.04 17.17
C PHE A 165 7.85 4.35 16.48
N LEU A 166 6.60 4.40 16.03
CA LEU A 166 6.03 5.55 15.34
C LEU A 166 5.53 6.65 16.30
N ALA A 167 5.79 6.50 17.61
CA ALA A 167 5.35 7.40 18.68
C ALA A 167 3.84 7.69 18.62
N VAL A 168 3.04 6.69 18.27
CA VAL A 168 1.58 6.81 18.21
C VAL A 168 1.00 6.54 19.59
N THR A 169 0.33 7.54 20.14
CA THR A 169 -0.26 7.52 21.48
C THR A 169 -1.78 7.39 21.40
N GLU A 170 -2.38 6.98 22.51
CA GLU A 170 -3.82 7.12 22.68
C GLU A 170 -4.07 8.60 23.05
N GLU A 171 -4.13 9.46 22.03
CA GLU A 171 -4.57 10.84 22.24
C GLU A 171 -6.09 10.81 22.44
N GLU A 172 -6.55 10.89 23.68
CA GLU A 172 -7.92 11.25 23.99
C GLU A 172 -7.94 12.47 24.90
N SER A 173 -8.26 13.63 24.33
CA SER A 173 -8.87 14.68 25.15
C SER A 173 -10.25 14.16 25.53
N GLY A 174 -10.51 13.87 26.80
CA GLY A 174 -11.87 13.57 27.31
C GLY A 174 -12.86 14.74 27.14
N GLU A 175 -12.50 15.76 26.36
CA GLU A 175 -13.31 16.91 26.03
C GLU A 175 -14.27 16.57 24.89
N PRO A 176 -15.58 16.83 25.06
CA PRO A 176 -16.55 16.65 23.98
C PRO A 176 -16.31 17.65 22.84
N PRO A 177 -16.83 17.39 21.63
CA PRO A 177 -16.91 18.40 20.58
C PRO A 177 -17.67 19.64 21.07
N ARG A 178 -17.20 20.84 20.69
CA ARG A 178 -17.71 22.12 21.22
C ARG A 178 -18.47 22.97 20.19
N GLY A 179 -18.57 22.51 18.95
CA GLY A 179 -19.18 23.25 17.84
C GLY A 179 -20.63 22.88 17.57
N ASN A 180 -21.19 23.50 16.55
CA ASN A 180 -22.53 23.23 16.03
C ASN A 180 -22.43 22.34 14.78
N ALA A 181 -22.95 21.11 14.87
CA ALA A 181 -22.89 20.14 13.76
C ALA A 181 -23.62 20.61 12.48
N ALA A 182 -24.72 21.36 12.61
CA ALA A 182 -25.45 21.88 11.45
C ALA A 182 -24.65 22.97 10.73
N ALA A 183 -23.98 23.85 11.48
CA ALA A 183 -23.05 24.82 10.91
C ALA A 183 -21.84 24.11 10.26
N GLY A 184 -21.32 23.06 10.89
CA GLY A 184 -20.23 22.24 10.35
C GLY A 184 -20.61 21.56 9.03
N ARG A 185 -21.82 21.02 8.93
CA ARG A 185 -22.37 20.47 7.69
C ARG A 185 -22.45 21.52 6.58
N ALA A 186 -23.02 22.69 6.88
CA ALA A 186 -23.12 23.78 5.92
C ALA A 186 -21.73 24.24 5.44
N LEU A 187 -20.74 24.26 6.35
CA LEU A 187 -19.36 24.61 6.01
C LEU A 187 -18.68 23.52 5.16
N TYR A 188 -18.92 22.24 5.44
CA TYR A 188 -18.44 21.10 4.66
C TYR A 188 -18.93 21.18 3.20
N GLU A 189 -20.20 21.50 3.01
CA GLU A 189 -20.81 21.69 1.68
C GLU A 189 -20.24 22.93 0.98
N LYS A 190 -20.21 24.07 1.68
CA LYS A 190 -19.67 25.33 1.15
C LYS A 190 -18.20 25.21 0.73
N SER A 191 -17.41 24.48 1.50
CA SER A 191 -15.97 24.26 1.24
C SER A 191 -15.73 23.12 0.24
N GLN A 192 -16.79 22.54 -0.32
CA GLN A 192 -16.74 21.49 -1.33
C GLN A 192 -15.89 20.28 -0.92
N CYS A 193 -15.92 19.92 0.37
CA CYS A 193 -15.12 18.82 0.90
C CYS A 193 -15.44 17.49 0.18
N ALA A 194 -16.69 17.30 -0.25
CA ALA A 194 -17.17 16.12 -0.99
C ALA A 194 -16.58 15.96 -2.40
N THR A 195 -15.95 17.00 -2.96
CA THR A 195 -15.23 16.90 -4.25
C THR A 195 -14.05 15.93 -4.14
N CYS A 196 -13.42 15.88 -2.96
CA CYS A 196 -12.29 15.01 -2.68
C CYS A 196 -12.66 13.85 -1.73
N HIS A 197 -13.42 14.12 -0.68
CA HIS A 197 -13.65 13.14 0.38
C HIS A 197 -14.98 12.40 0.22
N TYR A 198 -14.93 11.08 0.43
CA TYR A 198 -16.12 10.31 0.79
C TYR A 198 -16.43 10.49 2.29
N ARG A 199 -17.68 10.30 2.69
CA ARG A 199 -18.11 10.37 4.09
C ARG A 199 -18.93 9.13 4.49
N GLY A 200 -18.71 8.01 3.82
CA GLY A 200 -19.46 6.75 4.02
C GLY A 200 -20.95 6.76 3.65
N ASP A 201 -21.51 7.91 3.26
CA ASP A 201 -22.90 8.10 2.84
C ASP A 201 -23.12 7.88 1.33
N SER A 202 -22.04 7.80 0.55
CA SER A 202 -22.06 7.28 -0.82
C SER A 202 -21.58 5.82 -0.83
N PRO A 203 -22.32 4.89 -1.47
CA PRO A 203 -21.93 3.49 -1.48
C PRO A 203 -20.63 3.31 -2.25
N LEU A 204 -19.51 3.19 -1.53
CA LEU A 204 -18.25 2.71 -2.11
C LEU A 204 -18.40 1.30 -2.70
N ALA A 205 -19.44 0.57 -2.30
CA ALA A 205 -19.79 -0.73 -2.85
C ALA A 205 -20.05 -0.72 -4.37
N SER A 206 -20.34 0.44 -4.98
CA SER A 206 -20.45 0.58 -6.44
C SER A 206 -19.11 0.84 -7.14
N LEU A 207 -18.04 1.14 -6.41
CA LEU A 207 -16.71 1.28 -6.97
C LEU A 207 -16.17 -0.12 -7.31
N ARG A 208 -16.34 -0.51 -8.56
CA ARG A 208 -15.67 -1.68 -9.12
C ARG A 208 -14.21 -1.28 -9.34
N TYR A 209 -13.28 -2.06 -8.80
CA TYR A 209 -11.87 -1.86 -9.11
C TYR A 209 -11.66 -1.91 -10.64
N GLY A 210 -10.83 -1.00 -11.16
CA GLY A 210 -10.65 -0.81 -12.60
C GLY A 210 -11.65 0.15 -13.24
N SER A 211 -12.61 0.70 -12.49
CA SER A 211 -13.46 1.77 -13.00
C SER A 211 -12.63 3.04 -13.33
N PRO A 212 -13.10 3.91 -14.24
CA PRO A 212 -12.35 5.11 -14.66
C PRO A 212 -11.93 6.03 -13.51
N GLU A 213 -12.68 6.01 -12.40
CA GLU A 213 -12.40 6.78 -11.18
C GLU A 213 -11.06 6.41 -10.52
N PHE A 214 -10.59 5.15 -10.67
CA PHE A 214 -9.27 4.71 -10.18
C PHE A 214 -8.12 5.24 -11.05
N LEU A 215 -8.39 5.53 -12.32
CA LEU A 215 -7.39 5.96 -13.31
C LEU A 215 -7.33 7.49 -13.44
N SER A 216 -8.40 8.19 -13.04
CA SER A 216 -8.46 9.66 -13.06
C SER A 216 -7.38 10.30 -12.17
N PRO A 217 -6.54 11.22 -12.68
CA PRO A 217 -5.64 12.04 -11.86
C PRO A 217 -6.47 13.06 -11.06
N SER A 218 -7.07 12.62 -9.96
CA SER A 218 -7.88 13.47 -9.09
C SER A 218 -7.33 13.48 -7.66
N ALA A 219 -7.40 14.64 -7.00
CA ALA A 219 -7.13 14.74 -5.56
C ALA A 219 -8.03 13.79 -4.75
N ARG A 220 -9.21 13.46 -5.30
CA ARG A 220 -10.14 12.45 -4.78
C ARG A 220 -9.49 11.07 -4.59
N ARG A 221 -8.51 10.68 -5.43
CA ARG A 221 -7.80 9.40 -5.27
C ARG A 221 -7.01 9.31 -3.96
N ARG A 222 -6.52 10.44 -3.47
CA ARG A 222 -5.63 10.51 -2.29
C ARG A 222 -6.35 10.89 -1.01
N ALA A 223 -7.59 11.36 -1.13
CA ALA A 223 -8.42 11.71 0.00
C ALA A 223 -8.85 10.45 0.78
N PRO A 224 -8.69 10.44 2.12
CA PRO A 224 -9.25 9.38 2.95
C PRO A 224 -10.78 9.45 2.97
N ASP A 225 -11.41 8.30 3.17
CA ASP A 225 -12.83 8.22 3.53
C ASP A 225 -13.02 8.74 4.96
N LEU A 226 -13.86 9.77 5.09
CA LEU A 226 -14.11 10.45 6.35
C LEU A 226 -14.97 9.63 7.31
N LYS A 227 -15.57 8.50 6.87
CA LYS A 227 -16.30 7.62 7.79
C LYS A 227 -15.44 7.09 8.93
N TYR A 228 -14.14 7.00 8.72
CA TYR A 228 -13.20 6.52 9.73
C TYR A 228 -12.68 7.62 10.66
N VAL A 229 -12.94 8.91 10.39
CA VAL A 229 -12.36 10.03 11.15
C VAL A 229 -12.58 9.88 12.65
N ARG A 230 -13.82 9.61 13.06
CA ARG A 230 -14.18 9.42 14.47
C ARG A 230 -13.38 8.31 15.16
N SER A 231 -13.21 7.16 14.51
CA SER A 231 -12.45 6.04 15.08
C SER A 231 -10.95 6.24 14.97
N ARG A 232 -10.50 6.98 13.95
CA ARG A 232 -9.11 7.08 13.53
C ARG A 232 -8.37 8.20 14.25
N MET A 233 -8.99 9.36 14.40
CA MET A 233 -8.35 10.57 14.91
C MET A 233 -8.97 10.96 16.25
N SER A 234 -8.16 11.53 17.13
CA SER A 234 -8.66 12.29 18.27
C SER A 234 -9.25 13.63 17.79
N LEU A 235 -10.06 14.28 18.63
CA LEU A 235 -10.58 15.61 18.31
C LEU A 235 -9.46 16.66 18.23
N SER A 236 -8.41 16.55 19.07
CA SER A 236 -7.24 17.44 19.02
C SER A 236 -6.46 17.28 17.71
N GLN A 237 -6.24 16.04 17.27
CA GLN A 237 -5.60 15.75 15.99
C GLN A 237 -6.42 16.30 14.83
N LEU A 238 -7.74 16.10 14.84
CA LEU A 238 -8.63 16.60 13.78
C LEU A 238 -8.64 18.13 13.72
N ARG A 239 -8.71 18.81 14.87
CA ARG A 239 -8.60 20.28 14.95
C ARG A 239 -7.30 20.77 14.33
N SER A 240 -6.18 20.20 14.76
CA SER A 240 -4.84 20.58 14.28
C SER A 240 -4.70 20.37 12.77
N TRP A 241 -5.26 19.28 12.27
CA TRP A 241 -5.29 18.96 10.85
C TRP A 241 -6.13 19.94 10.02
N LEU A 242 -7.28 20.38 10.52
CA LEU A 242 -8.13 21.35 9.81
C LEU A 242 -7.55 22.77 9.79
N VAL A 243 -6.73 23.13 10.78
CA VAL A 243 -6.10 24.45 10.86
C VAL A 243 -4.95 24.58 9.85
N GLU A 244 -4.01 23.63 9.85
CA GLU A 244 -2.83 23.70 8.98
C GLU A 244 -2.30 22.30 8.65
N PRO A 245 -2.91 21.59 7.67
CA PRO A 245 -2.56 20.20 7.40
C PRO A 245 -1.12 20.04 6.89
N GLN A 246 -0.57 21.04 6.19
CA GLN A 246 0.81 21.07 5.67
C GLN A 246 1.84 21.12 6.79
N ARG A 247 1.50 21.67 7.96
CA ARG A 247 2.40 21.66 9.11
C ARG A 247 2.57 20.25 9.68
N ILE A 248 1.54 19.40 9.54
CA ILE A 248 1.54 18.01 10.01
C ILE A 248 2.08 17.09 8.92
N LEU A 249 1.68 17.28 7.65
CA LEU A 249 2.14 16.51 6.51
C LEU A 249 2.48 17.48 5.36
N PRO A 250 3.75 17.90 5.21
CA PRO A 250 4.16 18.94 4.25
C PRO A 250 3.66 18.72 2.83
N ASP A 251 3.70 17.48 2.36
CA ASP A 251 3.34 17.13 0.99
C ASP A 251 1.86 16.75 0.83
N THR A 252 0.99 17.14 1.78
CA THR A 252 -0.46 16.93 1.66
C THR A 252 -1.05 17.87 0.60
N GLU A 253 -2.00 17.36 -0.17
CA GLU A 253 -2.73 18.15 -1.17
C GLU A 253 -4.03 18.74 -0.63
N MET A 254 -4.39 18.42 0.61
CA MET A 254 -5.52 19.04 1.26
C MET A 254 -5.22 20.53 1.45
N PRO A 255 -6.02 21.46 0.90
CA PRO A 255 -5.75 22.89 1.03
C PRO A 255 -5.89 23.36 2.47
N SER A 256 -5.12 24.39 2.84
CA SER A 256 -5.39 25.15 4.06
C SER A 256 -6.58 26.06 3.84
N PHE A 257 -7.50 26.06 4.79
CA PHE A 257 -8.65 26.96 4.79
C PHE A 257 -8.46 28.03 5.87
N SER A 258 -8.84 29.26 5.57
CA SER A 258 -8.87 30.36 6.55
C SER A 258 -10.12 30.28 7.43
N PHE A 259 -10.34 29.14 8.09
CA PHE A 259 -11.45 28.94 9.01
C PHE A 259 -11.24 29.72 10.31
N THR A 260 -12.31 30.28 10.85
CA THR A 260 -12.30 30.83 12.22
C THR A 260 -12.21 29.69 13.24
N PRO A 261 -11.79 29.96 14.50
CA PRO A 261 -11.79 28.95 15.55
C PRO A 261 -13.14 28.25 15.73
N GLN A 262 -14.25 29.00 15.64
CA GLN A 262 -15.59 28.44 15.73
C GLN A 262 -15.91 27.50 14.55
N GLN A 263 -15.53 27.88 13.33
CA GLN A 263 -15.74 27.06 12.14
C GLN A 263 -14.98 25.72 12.20
N VAL A 264 -13.78 25.72 12.80
CA VAL A 264 -13.02 24.49 13.05
C VAL A 264 -13.78 23.60 14.04
N GLU A 265 -14.28 24.14 15.15
CA GLU A 265 -15.07 23.36 16.12
C GLU A 265 -16.37 22.81 15.52
N ASP A 266 -17.05 23.60 14.67
CA ASP A 266 -18.27 23.19 13.98
C ASP A 266 -17.99 21.98 13.06
N LEU A 267 -16.91 22.04 12.25
CA LEU A 267 -16.48 20.92 11.40
C LEU A 267 -16.05 19.70 12.21
N VAL A 268 -15.28 19.89 13.28
CA VAL A 268 -14.84 18.80 14.17
C VAL A 268 -16.05 18.08 14.75
N THR A 269 -17.05 18.84 15.19
CA THR A 269 -18.30 18.29 15.74
C THR A 269 -19.04 17.47 14.69
N PHE A 270 -19.27 18.05 13.51
CA PHE A 270 -19.95 17.38 12.41
C PHE A 270 -19.23 16.10 11.93
N LEU A 271 -17.90 16.15 11.76
CA LEU A 271 -17.10 15.01 11.27
C LEU A 271 -16.94 13.89 12.32
N SER A 272 -17.20 14.19 13.58
CA SER A 272 -17.12 13.22 14.68
C SER A 272 -18.49 12.60 15.04
N GLU A 273 -19.57 13.02 14.38
CA GLU A 273 -20.88 12.41 14.57
C GLU A 273 -20.86 10.93 14.15
N PRO A 274 -21.60 10.06 14.86
CA PRO A 274 -21.86 8.73 14.35
C PRO A 274 -22.51 8.82 12.97
N LEU A 275 -21.93 8.13 12.00
CA LEU A 275 -22.64 7.85 10.76
C LEU A 275 -23.61 6.69 11.00
N PRO A 276 -24.75 6.67 10.29
CA PRO A 276 -25.62 5.50 10.31
C PRO A 276 -24.80 4.27 9.94
N GLU A 277 -24.98 3.18 10.70
CA GLU A 277 -24.45 1.89 10.28
C GLU A 277 -25.16 1.50 8.98
N THR A 278 -24.47 1.66 7.86
CA THR A 278 -24.90 1.03 6.62
C THR A 278 -24.55 -0.44 6.78
N GLY A 279 -25.56 -1.26 7.11
CA GLY A 279 -25.38 -2.71 7.19
C GLY A 279 -24.65 -3.17 5.94
N ALA A 280 -23.54 -3.90 6.11
CA ALA A 280 -22.81 -4.44 4.98
C ALA A 280 -23.80 -5.25 4.14
N VAL A 281 -24.09 -4.80 2.92
CA VAL A 281 -24.95 -5.57 2.02
C VAL A 281 -24.21 -6.88 1.79
N PRO A 282 -24.74 -8.03 2.22
CA PRO A 282 -24.05 -9.30 2.02
C PRO A 282 -23.84 -9.46 0.52
N ARG A 283 -22.58 -9.42 0.08
CA ARG A 283 -22.27 -9.77 -1.30
C ARG A 283 -22.50 -11.28 -1.40
N PRO A 284 -23.42 -11.75 -2.26
CA PRO A 284 -23.57 -13.18 -2.46
C PRO A 284 -22.21 -13.74 -2.86
N ALA A 285 -21.86 -14.92 -2.33
CA ALA A 285 -20.60 -15.57 -2.64
C ALA A 285 -20.49 -15.71 -4.17
N TYR A 286 -19.51 -15.02 -4.75
CA TYR A 286 -19.29 -15.07 -6.18
C TYR A 286 -18.85 -16.48 -6.57
N LYS A 287 -19.53 -17.05 -7.56
CA LYS A 287 -19.17 -18.34 -8.15
C LYS A 287 -18.74 -18.08 -9.59
N PRO A 288 -17.48 -18.41 -9.94
CA PRO A 288 -17.00 -18.21 -11.30
C PRO A 288 -17.84 -18.95 -12.33
N ARG A 289 -18.03 -18.32 -13.49
CA ARG A 289 -18.72 -18.88 -14.64
C ARG A 289 -17.71 -19.46 -15.61
N LEU A 290 -18.00 -20.65 -16.16
CA LEU A 290 -17.15 -21.27 -17.16
C LEU A 290 -17.48 -20.70 -18.55
N LEU A 291 -16.44 -20.33 -19.30
CA LEU A 291 -16.58 -19.83 -20.66
C LEU A 291 -16.84 -21.01 -21.63
N GLY A 292 -17.64 -20.77 -22.66
CA GLY A 292 -17.93 -21.75 -23.71
C GLY A 292 -16.82 -21.93 -24.76
N ARG A 293 -15.60 -21.47 -24.47
CA ARG A 293 -14.43 -21.54 -25.36
C ARG A 293 -13.20 -22.02 -24.60
N GLU A 294 -12.20 -22.47 -25.35
CA GLU A 294 -10.88 -22.76 -24.80
C GLU A 294 -10.19 -21.48 -24.31
N VAL A 295 -9.46 -21.61 -23.20
CA VAL A 295 -8.64 -20.55 -22.60
C VAL A 295 -7.24 -21.13 -22.46
N HIS A 296 -6.22 -20.42 -22.96
CA HIS A 296 -4.83 -20.86 -22.93
C HIS A 296 -3.97 -20.00 -21.98
N TYR A 297 -2.81 -20.51 -21.62
CA TYR A 297 -1.95 -19.87 -20.62
C TYR A 297 -1.53 -18.44 -20.96
N PRO A 298 -1.21 -18.05 -22.22
CA PRO A 298 -0.89 -16.66 -22.54
C PRO A 298 -1.96 -15.65 -22.11
N GLU A 299 -3.24 -16.01 -22.25
CA GLU A 299 -4.36 -15.16 -21.85
C GLU A 299 -4.42 -15.03 -20.32
N VAL A 300 -4.27 -16.15 -19.61
CA VAL A 300 -4.22 -16.18 -18.13
C VAL A 300 -3.02 -15.43 -17.59
N ALA A 301 -1.85 -15.62 -18.19
CA ALA A 301 -0.61 -14.96 -17.83
C ALA A 301 -0.74 -13.45 -18.00
N GLU A 302 -1.40 -12.97 -19.06
CA GLU A 302 -1.68 -11.55 -19.26
C GLU A 302 -2.55 -10.97 -18.13
N LYS A 303 -3.61 -11.71 -17.72
CA LYS A 303 -4.50 -11.25 -16.64
C LYS A 303 -3.84 -11.27 -15.27
N LEU A 304 -3.12 -12.34 -14.95
CA LEU A 304 -2.38 -12.43 -13.69
C LEU A 304 -1.25 -11.40 -13.67
N SER A 305 -0.40 -11.33 -14.71
CA SER A 305 0.82 -10.50 -14.70
C SER A 305 0.57 -8.99 -14.69
N ARG A 306 -0.52 -8.49 -15.27
CA ARG A 306 -0.88 -7.05 -15.22
C ARG A 306 -1.19 -6.55 -13.82
N HIS A 307 -1.60 -7.43 -12.92
CA HIS A 307 -1.98 -7.09 -11.54
C HIS A 307 -0.93 -7.52 -10.51
N LEU A 308 0.19 -8.10 -10.96
CA LEU A 308 1.24 -8.61 -10.10
C LEU A 308 2.40 -7.63 -10.00
N CYS A 309 3.00 -7.59 -8.80
CA CYS A 309 4.35 -7.10 -8.54
C CYS A 309 5.39 -7.98 -9.24
N PHE A 310 5.36 -8.01 -10.57
CA PHE A 310 6.09 -8.92 -11.47
C PHE A 310 7.62 -8.85 -11.32
N HIS A 311 8.15 -7.82 -10.65
CA HIS A 311 9.59 -7.69 -10.48
C HIS A 311 10.14 -8.34 -9.20
N CYS A 312 9.29 -8.64 -8.22
CA CYS A 312 9.72 -9.36 -7.01
C CYS A 312 9.03 -10.72 -6.87
N HIS A 313 7.78 -10.91 -7.29
CA HIS A 313 6.97 -12.09 -6.91
C HIS A 313 6.93 -13.26 -7.91
N SER A 314 7.59 -13.17 -9.06
CA SER A 314 7.25 -14.08 -10.17
C SER A 314 8.42 -14.86 -10.76
N ASP A 315 9.68 -14.44 -10.60
CA ASP A 315 10.81 -15.14 -11.23
C ASP A 315 11.85 -15.60 -10.20
N ARG A 316 11.84 -16.91 -9.92
CA ARG A 316 12.82 -17.59 -9.04
C ARG A 316 14.26 -17.52 -9.55
N ASN A 317 14.44 -17.27 -10.85
CA ASN A 317 15.75 -17.21 -11.49
C ASN A 317 16.29 -15.78 -11.53
N ARG A 318 15.52 -14.79 -11.06
CA ARG A 318 15.94 -13.40 -11.07
C ARG A 318 16.88 -13.12 -9.88
N PRO A 319 18.03 -12.46 -10.11
CA PRO A 319 18.91 -12.07 -9.03
C PRO A 319 18.28 -10.98 -8.16
N GLY A 320 18.48 -11.07 -6.85
CA GLY A 320 17.98 -10.11 -5.87
C GLY A 320 16.86 -10.67 -4.99
N ASP A 321 15.98 -9.78 -4.54
CA ASP A 321 14.87 -10.12 -3.67
C ASP A 321 13.67 -10.69 -4.45
N GLN A 322 13.25 -11.91 -4.05
CA GLN A 322 12.16 -12.67 -4.67
C GLN A 322 10.83 -12.50 -3.91
N GLY A 323 10.77 -11.58 -2.96
CA GLY A 323 9.56 -11.08 -2.34
C GLY A 323 8.89 -12.02 -1.32
N PRO A 324 7.87 -11.49 -0.60
CA PRO A 324 7.23 -12.15 0.55
C PRO A 324 6.46 -13.45 0.29
N GLY A 325 6.40 -13.92 -0.96
CA GLY A 325 5.83 -15.22 -1.33
C GLY A 325 6.87 -16.29 -1.71
N ASN A 326 8.00 -15.90 -2.28
CA ASN A 326 9.01 -16.87 -2.70
C ASN A 326 10.05 -17.07 -1.59
N THR A 327 10.79 -16.02 -1.26
CA THR A 327 11.85 -16.02 -0.23
C THR A 327 11.35 -15.62 1.16
N GLY A 328 10.15 -15.03 1.25
CA GLY A 328 9.56 -14.60 2.52
C GLY A 328 9.78 -13.12 2.82
N GLY A 329 9.15 -12.63 3.88
CA GLY A 329 9.05 -11.21 4.19
C GLY A 329 7.69 -10.86 4.79
N PHE A 330 7.52 -9.65 5.34
CA PHE A 330 6.26 -9.21 5.96
C PHE A 330 5.73 -10.15 7.08
N GLY A 331 6.65 -10.84 7.76
CA GLY A 331 6.37 -11.89 8.76
C GLY A 331 6.05 -13.27 8.18
N TYR A 332 5.98 -13.42 6.86
CA TYR A 332 5.74 -14.71 6.21
C TYR A 332 7.04 -15.44 5.90
N SER A 333 7.02 -16.76 6.10
CA SER A 333 8.04 -17.66 5.55
C SER A 333 7.89 -17.75 4.03
N GLY A 334 9.02 -17.88 3.33
CA GLY A 334 9.02 -18.15 1.89
C GLY A 334 8.36 -19.48 1.55
N VAL A 335 7.58 -19.50 0.47
CA VAL A 335 6.82 -20.69 0.03
C VAL A 335 7.10 -21.05 -1.42
N SER A 336 8.20 -20.56 -2.00
CA SER A 336 8.59 -20.85 -3.38
C SER A 336 7.52 -20.50 -4.41
N LEU A 337 6.71 -19.47 -4.13
CA LEU A 337 5.68 -18.98 -5.05
C LEU A 337 6.31 -18.49 -6.36
N ASP A 338 5.78 -18.96 -7.48
CA ASP A 338 6.18 -18.57 -8.83
C ASP A 338 4.90 -18.44 -9.67
N LEU A 339 4.57 -17.19 -10.01
CA LEU A 339 3.41 -16.86 -10.84
C LEU A 339 3.82 -16.37 -12.25
N ALA A 340 5.11 -16.39 -12.61
CA ALA A 340 5.53 -15.99 -13.96
C ALA A 340 5.34 -17.10 -14.99
N THR A 341 5.35 -18.35 -14.53
CA THR A 341 5.36 -19.52 -15.39
C THR A 341 4.15 -20.39 -15.13
N ARG A 342 3.69 -21.08 -16.18
CA ARG A 342 2.63 -22.07 -16.08
C ARG A 342 3.00 -23.15 -15.08
N GLU A 343 4.24 -23.66 -15.17
CA GLU A 343 4.79 -24.68 -14.27
C GLU A 343 4.79 -24.20 -12.83
N GLY A 344 5.14 -22.92 -12.60
CA GLY A 344 5.08 -22.28 -11.29
C GLY A 344 3.67 -22.29 -10.71
N ILE A 345 2.67 -21.91 -11.52
CA ILE A 345 1.27 -21.90 -11.11
C ILE A 345 0.79 -23.33 -10.81
N LEU A 346 1.04 -24.30 -11.70
CA LEU A 346 0.63 -25.69 -11.50
C LEU A 346 1.26 -26.30 -10.24
N ARG A 347 2.53 -26.02 -9.99
CA ARG A 347 3.26 -26.44 -8.79
C ARG A 347 2.74 -25.76 -7.52
N GLY A 348 2.28 -24.52 -7.64
CA GLY A 348 1.74 -23.72 -6.54
C GLY A 348 2.77 -23.39 -5.46
N VAL A 349 2.40 -23.59 -4.19
CA VAL A 349 3.20 -23.17 -3.02
C VAL A 349 3.74 -24.34 -2.22
N LYS A 350 4.95 -24.20 -1.67
CA LYS A 350 5.57 -25.18 -0.78
C LYS A 350 5.22 -24.91 0.68
N ARG A 351 4.56 -25.87 1.33
CA ARG A 351 4.21 -25.85 2.76
C ARG A 351 4.54 -27.21 3.36
N ASP A 352 5.20 -27.23 4.52
CA ASP A 352 5.56 -28.47 5.24
C ASP A 352 6.36 -29.46 4.37
N GLY A 353 7.22 -28.92 3.51
CA GLY A 353 8.04 -29.72 2.58
C GLY A 353 7.32 -30.17 1.31
N GLN A 354 5.99 -30.04 1.22
CA GLN A 354 5.18 -30.49 0.08
C GLN A 354 4.66 -29.32 -0.75
N PHE A 355 4.61 -29.50 -2.07
CA PHE A 355 3.96 -28.55 -2.97
C PHE A 355 2.46 -28.77 -2.98
N ARG A 356 1.71 -27.67 -2.96
CA ARG A 356 0.26 -27.63 -3.09
C ARG A 356 -0.04 -26.76 -4.31
N GLY A 357 -0.48 -27.40 -5.38
CA GLY A 357 -0.81 -26.75 -6.64
C GLY A 357 -1.91 -25.72 -6.49
N PHE A 358 -1.88 -24.71 -7.34
CA PHE A 358 -2.99 -23.75 -7.41
C PHE A 358 -4.28 -24.32 -8.03
N PRO A 359 -4.20 -25.26 -9.00
CA PRO A 359 -5.36 -26.02 -9.45
C PRO A 359 -5.94 -26.98 -8.39
N ASP A 360 -5.15 -27.37 -7.38
CA ASP A 360 -5.62 -28.28 -6.32
C ASP A 360 -6.83 -27.67 -5.58
N ARG A 361 -7.81 -28.51 -5.29
CA ARG A 361 -9.07 -28.07 -4.66
C ARG A 361 -8.97 -28.04 -3.14
N LEU A 362 -9.67 -27.09 -2.53
CA LEU A 362 -9.95 -27.06 -1.10
C LEU A 362 -11.04 -28.08 -0.74
N GLU A 363 -11.35 -28.22 0.55
CA GLU A 363 -12.39 -29.14 1.05
C GLU A 363 -13.78 -28.87 0.44
N ASP A 364 -14.05 -27.62 0.07
CA ASP A 364 -15.31 -27.21 -0.57
C ASP A 364 -15.33 -27.42 -2.10
N GLY A 365 -14.25 -27.98 -2.68
CA GLY A 365 -14.11 -28.20 -4.11
C GLY A 365 -13.61 -26.99 -4.92
N THR A 366 -13.42 -25.83 -4.31
CA THR A 366 -12.92 -24.63 -5.00
C THR A 366 -11.42 -24.76 -5.27
N PRO A 367 -10.92 -24.51 -6.51
CA PRO A 367 -9.48 -24.47 -6.76
C PRO A 367 -8.79 -23.42 -5.89
N ARG A 368 -7.61 -23.74 -5.35
CA ARG A 368 -6.90 -22.89 -4.39
C ARG A 368 -6.63 -21.48 -4.92
N LEU A 369 -6.24 -21.34 -6.19
CA LEU A 369 -6.02 -20.01 -6.78
C LEU A 369 -7.32 -19.20 -6.82
N ILE A 370 -8.42 -19.81 -7.25
CA ILE A 370 -9.73 -19.15 -7.27
C ILE A 370 -10.13 -18.72 -5.86
N ALA A 371 -10.00 -19.59 -4.87
CA ALA A 371 -10.26 -19.23 -3.47
C ALA A 371 -9.41 -18.03 -3.00
N SER A 372 -8.15 -17.96 -3.39
CA SER A 372 -7.27 -16.81 -3.07
C SER A 372 -7.68 -15.53 -3.79
N LEU A 373 -8.12 -15.60 -5.05
CA LEU A 373 -8.61 -14.43 -5.78
C LEU A 373 -9.91 -13.90 -5.16
N LEU A 374 -10.83 -14.80 -4.79
CA LEU A 374 -12.09 -14.45 -4.13
C LEU A 374 -11.87 -13.91 -2.71
N ALA A 375 -10.93 -14.49 -1.95
CA ALA A 375 -10.58 -13.99 -0.63
C ALA A 375 -10.17 -12.52 -0.67
N ARG A 376 -9.44 -12.09 -1.71
CA ARG A 376 -8.98 -10.69 -1.82
C ARG A 376 -10.12 -9.67 -1.91
N HIS A 377 -11.23 -10.03 -2.54
CA HIS A 377 -12.43 -9.18 -2.58
C HIS A 377 -12.97 -8.89 -1.18
N VAL A 378 -12.95 -9.90 -0.31
CA VAL A 378 -13.45 -9.82 1.07
C VAL A 378 -12.47 -9.07 1.98
N GLU A 379 -11.17 -9.30 1.78
CA GLU A 379 -10.10 -8.63 2.55
C GLU A 379 -10.04 -7.12 2.31
N LEU A 380 -10.45 -6.62 1.15
CA LEU A 380 -10.45 -5.18 0.84
C LEU A 380 -11.30 -4.38 1.85
N ASP A 381 -12.37 -5.01 2.34
CA ASP A 381 -13.29 -4.44 3.32
C ASP A 381 -12.86 -4.72 4.77
N GLY A 382 -11.68 -5.29 5.00
CA GLY A 382 -11.14 -5.61 6.32
C GLY A 382 -11.64 -6.93 6.91
N HIS A 383 -12.36 -7.75 6.13
CA HIS A 383 -12.83 -9.05 6.56
C HIS A 383 -11.80 -10.12 6.24
N TYR A 384 -11.30 -10.78 7.28
CA TYR A 384 -10.31 -11.84 7.17
C TYR A 384 -10.83 -13.11 7.84
N GLY A 385 -10.73 -14.24 7.16
CA GLY A 385 -11.20 -15.53 7.69
C GLY A 385 -11.15 -16.68 6.69
N SER A 386 -10.68 -16.44 5.46
CA SER A 386 -10.49 -17.48 4.46
C SER A 386 -9.36 -18.44 4.84
N ALA A 387 -9.51 -19.71 4.46
CA ALA A 387 -8.47 -20.73 4.61
C ALA A 387 -7.20 -20.44 3.77
N VAL A 388 -7.31 -19.50 2.83
CA VAL A 388 -6.24 -19.06 1.94
C VAL A 388 -6.05 -17.55 2.07
N MET A 389 -4.85 -17.08 1.75
CA MET A 389 -4.57 -15.64 1.70
C MET A 389 -5.13 -15.02 0.42
N GLY A 390 -5.70 -13.82 0.53
CA GLY A 390 -6.12 -13.03 -0.61
C GLY A 390 -4.96 -12.62 -1.51
N MET A 391 -5.13 -12.79 -2.82
CA MET A 391 -4.19 -12.31 -3.84
C MET A 391 -4.91 -11.49 -4.92
N PRO A 392 -4.27 -10.48 -5.53
CA PRO A 392 -2.90 -10.00 -5.28
C PRO A 392 -2.76 -9.21 -3.96
N LEU A 393 -1.65 -9.44 -3.24
CA LEU A 393 -1.43 -8.91 -1.89
C LEU A 393 -1.29 -7.38 -1.88
N GLY A 394 -2.14 -6.69 -1.12
CA GLY A 394 -2.11 -5.22 -1.02
C GLY A 394 -2.54 -4.49 -2.31
N PHE A 395 -2.92 -5.24 -3.34
CA PHE A 395 -3.54 -4.71 -4.54
C PHE A 395 -5.03 -4.98 -4.51
N PRO A 396 -5.79 -4.30 -5.37
CA PRO A 396 -7.20 -4.61 -5.48
C PRO A 396 -7.40 -5.98 -6.12
N PRO A 397 -8.56 -6.59 -5.85
CA PRO A 397 -8.85 -7.91 -6.34
C PRO A 397 -8.95 -7.93 -7.87
N ILE A 398 -8.64 -9.10 -8.44
CA ILE A 398 -8.85 -9.36 -9.86
C ILE A 398 -10.37 -9.30 -10.16
N PRO A 399 -10.80 -8.63 -11.25
CA PRO A 399 -12.22 -8.55 -11.62
C PRO A 399 -12.87 -9.93 -11.83
N ASP A 400 -14.16 -10.00 -11.55
CA ASP A 400 -14.98 -11.22 -11.64
C ASP A 400 -14.84 -11.91 -13.01
N GLU A 401 -14.87 -11.15 -14.10
CA GLU A 401 -14.72 -11.66 -15.47
C GLU A 401 -13.34 -12.27 -15.76
N GLU A 402 -12.30 -11.80 -15.09
CA GLU A 402 -10.95 -12.37 -15.21
C GLU A 402 -10.81 -13.61 -14.33
N ILE A 403 -11.51 -13.66 -13.19
CA ILE A 403 -11.63 -14.88 -12.39
C ILE A 403 -12.37 -15.97 -13.17
N ASP A 404 -13.42 -15.64 -13.93
CA ASP A 404 -14.12 -16.58 -14.81
C ASP A 404 -13.19 -17.24 -15.83
N LEU A 405 -12.35 -16.43 -16.46
CA LEU A 405 -11.34 -16.86 -17.42
C LEU A 405 -10.31 -17.81 -16.77
N ILE A 406 -9.75 -17.41 -15.62
CA ILE A 406 -8.77 -18.22 -14.89
C ILE A 406 -9.41 -19.53 -14.40
N SER A 407 -10.66 -19.48 -13.92
CA SER A 407 -11.40 -20.67 -13.50
C SER A 407 -11.63 -21.61 -14.66
N THR A 408 -12.02 -21.09 -15.83
CA THR A 408 -12.21 -21.88 -17.04
C THR A 408 -10.94 -22.60 -17.46
N TRP A 409 -9.80 -21.89 -17.46
CA TRP A 409 -8.50 -22.47 -17.76
C TRP A 409 -8.15 -23.64 -16.83
N ILE A 410 -8.35 -23.47 -15.51
CA ILE A 410 -8.11 -24.54 -14.53
C ILE A 410 -9.00 -25.76 -14.81
N GLU A 411 -10.30 -25.55 -15.05
CA GLU A 411 -11.25 -26.63 -15.31
C GLU A 411 -10.98 -27.36 -16.64
N GLN A 412 -10.34 -26.70 -17.60
CA GLN A 412 -9.89 -27.29 -18.86
C GLN A 412 -8.57 -28.08 -18.75
N GLY A 413 -8.02 -28.24 -17.54
CA GLY A 413 -6.74 -28.92 -17.32
C GLY A 413 -5.53 -28.00 -17.54
N ALA A 414 -5.74 -26.68 -17.48
CA ALA A 414 -4.71 -25.66 -17.60
C ALA A 414 -3.85 -25.80 -18.88
N PRO A 415 -4.45 -25.77 -20.08
CA PRO A 415 -3.72 -25.90 -21.34
C PRO A 415 -2.71 -24.77 -21.53
N GLU A 416 -1.65 -25.05 -22.29
CA GLU A 416 -0.60 -24.08 -22.61
C GLU A 416 -1.06 -23.05 -23.62
#